data_AF-A0A291GRP4-F1
#
_entry.id   AF-A0A291GRP4-F1
#
_cell.length_a   1.000
_cell.length_b   1.000
_cell.length_c   1.000
_cell.angle_alpha   90.00
_cell.angle_beta   90.00
_cell.angle_gamma   90.00
#
_symmetry.space_group_name_H-M   'P 1'
#
loop_
_entity.id
_entity.type
_entity.pdbx_description
1 polymer ?
#
loop_
_entity_poly.entity_id
_entity_poly.type
_entity_poly.pdbx_seq_one_letter_code
_entity_poly.pdbx_strand_id
1 'polypeptide(L)'
;MRNRDLRRSSTCPAPDLALVLSALALGVLVLVTFVSTTLATSGRYFSTVQDGADGGVLRTIASPFPGAHYTVPIWVSLLPLVVSAVLVLRLILRRRPSDDPQDILLRRRSSTSVLGAVVLACALTLVPVAGLMVMRLASAPGQGTGLALALAGPGALVGLLALPAGLAMVVFPEVVARRSGAADGPVPEIAVRGHGPAAAQGTR
;
A
#
# COMPACT_ATOMS: atom_id res chain seq x y z
N MET A 1 -3.66 -11.89 -43.69
CA MET A 1 -3.12 -10.80 -42.82
C MET A 1 -3.81 -10.93 -41.47
N ARG A 2 -3.12 -11.48 -40.46
CA ARG A 2 -3.70 -12.21 -39.33
C ARG A 2 -3.11 -11.66 -38.02
N ASN A 3 -3.97 -11.36 -37.04
CA ASN A 3 -3.69 -11.19 -35.60
C ASN A 3 -2.59 -10.18 -35.19
N ARG A 4 -2.83 -8.86 -35.35
CA ARG A 4 -2.03 -7.83 -34.66
C ARG A 4 -2.70 -7.21 -33.43
N ASP A 5 -3.98 -7.51 -33.16
CA ASP A 5 -4.76 -6.75 -32.16
C ASP A 5 -4.88 -7.42 -30.78
N LEU A 6 -4.30 -8.61 -30.57
CA LEU A 6 -4.29 -9.28 -29.26
C LEU A 6 -3.15 -8.83 -28.32
N ARG A 7 -2.40 -7.79 -28.69
CA ARG A 7 -1.16 -7.39 -27.99
C ARG A 7 -1.32 -6.37 -26.87
N ARG A 8 -2.53 -6.03 -26.43
CA ARG A 8 -2.74 -4.84 -25.57
C ARG A 8 -3.40 -5.02 -24.19
N SER A 9 -3.70 -6.22 -23.71
CA SER A 9 -4.33 -6.40 -22.39
C SER A 9 -3.49 -7.15 -21.36
N SER A 10 -2.16 -7.17 -21.49
CA SER A 10 -1.28 -7.94 -20.59
C SER A 10 -0.07 -7.14 -20.11
N THR A 11 -0.30 -5.99 -19.47
CA THR A 11 0.81 -5.08 -19.13
C THR A 11 1.17 -4.96 -17.65
N CYS A 12 0.54 -5.68 -16.72
CA CYS A 12 1.10 -5.77 -15.37
C CYS A 12 0.91 -7.16 -14.72
N PRO A 13 1.99 -7.85 -14.32
CA PRO A 13 1.89 -9.05 -13.50
C PRO A 13 1.54 -8.72 -12.04
N ALA A 14 1.69 -7.47 -11.60
CA ALA A 14 1.23 -7.04 -10.28
C ALA A 14 -0.22 -6.52 -10.39
N PRO A 15 -1.13 -6.93 -9.48
CA PRO A 15 -2.46 -6.33 -9.43
C PRO A 15 -2.36 -4.87 -8.98
N ASP A 16 -2.96 -3.95 -9.74
CA ASP A 16 -2.87 -2.50 -9.48
C ASP A 16 -3.27 -2.13 -8.06
N LEU A 17 -4.31 -2.79 -7.52
CA LEU A 17 -4.76 -2.58 -6.15
C LEU A 17 -3.69 -2.93 -5.10
N ALA A 18 -2.95 -4.03 -5.30
CA ALA A 18 -1.87 -4.42 -4.39
C ALA A 18 -0.73 -3.40 -4.40
N LEU A 19 -0.40 -2.89 -5.58
CA LEU A 19 0.64 -1.90 -5.76
C LEU A 19 0.23 -0.57 -5.12
N VAL A 20 -1.00 -0.11 -5.36
CA VAL A 20 -1.55 1.12 -4.74
C VAL A 20 -1.58 1.00 -3.22
N LEU A 21 -2.06 -0.12 -2.67
CA LEU A 21 -2.08 -0.33 -1.22
C LEU A 21 -0.68 -0.32 -0.60
N SER A 22 0.28 -0.98 -1.23
CA SER A 22 1.67 -0.99 -0.75
C SER A 22 2.32 0.40 -0.80
N ALA A 23 2.12 1.15 -1.89
CA ALA A 23 2.62 2.51 -2.04
C ALA A 23 1.97 3.47 -1.02
N LEU A 24 0.66 3.35 -0.81
CA LEU A 24 -0.08 4.14 0.17
C LEU A 24 0.39 3.85 1.60
N ALA A 25 0.47 2.57 1.99
CA ALA A 25 0.90 2.17 3.33
C ALA A 25 2.33 2.65 3.63
N LEU A 26 3.24 2.49 2.67
CA LEU A 26 4.63 2.96 2.78
C LEU A 26 4.70 4.48 2.85
N GLY A 27 3.98 5.19 1.97
CA GLY A 27 3.98 6.66 1.93
C GLY A 27 3.43 7.29 3.22
N VAL A 28 2.35 6.73 3.76
CA VAL A 28 1.79 7.17 5.06
C VAL A 28 2.77 6.89 6.19
N LEU A 29 3.45 5.74 6.20
CA LEU A 29 4.46 5.44 7.21
C LEU A 29 5.66 6.41 7.14
N VAL A 30 6.14 6.73 5.94
CA VAL A 30 7.17 7.77 5.75
C VAL A 30 6.71 9.09 6.33
N LEU A 31 5.50 9.54 5.98
CA LEU A 31 4.98 10.82 6.44
C LEU A 31 4.83 10.88 7.96
N VAL A 32 4.23 9.86 8.57
CA VAL A 32 4.02 9.80 10.03
C VAL A 32 5.36 9.74 10.77
N THR A 33 6.30 8.92 10.31
CA THR A 33 7.62 8.81 10.97
C THR A 33 8.46 10.08 10.80
N PHE A 34 8.36 10.75 9.65
CA PHE A 34 9.00 12.04 9.41
C PHE A 34 8.45 13.10 10.38
N VAL A 35 7.14 13.28 10.42
CA VAL A 35 6.48 14.26 11.30
C VAL A 35 6.75 13.93 12.77
N SER A 36 6.76 12.66 13.16
CA SER A 36 7.08 12.30 14.54
C SER A 36 8.53 12.63 14.90
N THR A 37 9.47 12.44 13.97
CA THR A 37 10.88 12.77 14.19
C THR A 37 11.08 14.28 14.32
N THR A 38 10.39 15.09 13.52
CA THR A 38 10.52 16.56 13.58
C THR A 38 9.90 17.16 14.85
N LEU A 39 8.85 16.55 15.38
CA LEU A 39 8.20 17.01 16.62
C LEU A 39 8.91 16.52 17.88
N ALA A 40 9.68 15.43 17.79
CA ALA A 40 10.36 14.86 18.94
C ALA A 40 11.54 15.75 19.39
N THR A 41 11.48 16.22 20.63
CA THR A 41 12.64 16.84 21.28
C THR A 41 13.61 15.73 21.72
N SER A 42 14.88 15.89 21.37
CA SER A 42 15.94 14.90 21.64
C SER A 42 15.60 13.48 21.19
N GLY A 43 14.67 13.33 20.23
CA GLY A 43 14.27 12.06 19.64
C GLY A 43 13.42 11.11 20.50
N ARG A 44 13.02 11.46 21.74
CA ARG A 44 12.34 10.52 22.67
C ARG A 44 11.09 11.06 23.35
N TYR A 45 10.94 12.38 23.45
CA TYR A 45 9.79 13.01 24.09
C TYR A 45 9.28 14.18 23.26
N PHE A 46 8.02 14.54 23.48
CA PHE A 46 7.41 15.74 22.94
C PHE A 46 7.32 16.78 24.06
N SER A 47 7.74 18.02 23.80
CA SER A 47 7.61 19.11 24.76
C SER A 47 6.88 20.27 24.11
N THR A 48 5.92 20.82 24.84
CA THR A 48 5.19 22.02 24.44
C THR A 48 5.19 23.01 25.60
N VAL A 49 5.16 24.29 25.25
CA VAL A 49 5.05 25.40 26.18
C VAL A 49 3.74 26.12 25.85
N GLN A 50 2.93 26.37 26.87
CA GLN A 50 1.67 27.10 26.75
C GLN A 50 1.66 28.23 27.77
N ASP A 51 1.08 29.36 27.38
CA ASP A 51 0.78 30.44 28.32
C ASP A 51 -0.47 30.05 29.11
N GLY A 52 -0.34 30.03 30.43
CA GLY A 52 -1.42 29.80 31.39
C GLY A 52 -2.36 31.00 31.45
N ALA A 53 -3.61 30.75 31.85
CA ALA A 53 -4.62 31.80 31.99
C ALA A 53 -4.28 32.84 33.08
N ASP A 54 -3.35 32.51 33.97
CA ASP A 54 -2.77 33.34 35.03
C ASP A 54 -1.54 34.13 34.58
N GLY A 55 -1.14 34.03 33.30
CA GLY A 55 0.10 34.61 32.77
C GLY A 55 1.35 33.81 33.13
N GLY A 56 1.21 32.64 33.76
CA GLY A 56 2.29 31.70 33.99
C GLY A 56 2.66 30.94 32.71
N VAL A 57 3.83 30.31 32.69
CA VAL A 57 4.27 29.46 31.56
C VAL A 57 4.15 28.00 31.98
N LEU A 58 3.26 27.25 31.35
CA LEU A 58 3.10 25.81 31.56
C LEU A 58 3.92 25.04 30.53
N ARG A 59 4.89 24.25 31.01
CA ARG A 59 5.66 23.33 30.17
C ARG A 59 5.15 21.90 30.36
N THR A 60 4.68 21.29 29.28
CA THR A 60 4.23 19.90 29.28
C THR A 60 5.25 19.03 28.54
N ILE A 61 5.56 17.86 29.10
CA ILE A 61 6.45 16.87 28.51
C ILE A 61 5.69 15.54 28.41
N ALA A 62 5.62 14.99 27.20
CA ALA A 62 4.96 13.72 26.92
C ALA A 62 6.00 12.70 26.45
N SER A 63 6.16 11.60 27.21
CA SER A 63 7.10 10.52 26.91
C SER A 63 6.49 9.14 27.23
N PRO A 64 6.86 8.07 26.51
CA PRO A 64 7.63 8.06 25.26
C PRO A 64 6.87 8.72 24.10
N PHE A 65 7.61 9.32 23.16
CA PHE A 65 7.12 9.84 21.88
C PHE A 65 7.88 9.18 20.72
N PRO A 66 7.27 8.88 19.56
CA PRO A 66 7.86 8.01 18.56
C PRO A 66 8.86 8.72 17.62
N GLY A 67 9.81 9.46 18.21
CA GLY A 67 10.87 10.16 17.49
C GLY A 67 12.01 9.26 16.99
N ALA A 68 13.16 9.88 16.67
CA ALA A 68 14.32 9.22 16.05
C ALA A 68 14.77 7.91 16.72
N HIS A 69 14.67 7.79 18.05
CA HIS A 69 15.02 6.57 18.77
C HIS A 69 14.17 5.36 18.39
N TYR A 70 12.94 5.58 17.93
CA TYR A 70 12.04 4.54 17.43
C TYR A 70 12.10 4.45 15.91
N THR A 71 12.17 5.59 15.23
CA THR A 71 12.16 5.68 13.76
C THR A 71 13.39 5.02 13.12
N VAL A 72 14.59 5.18 13.69
CA VAL A 72 15.81 4.63 13.09
C VAL A 72 15.80 3.09 13.07
N PRO A 73 15.55 2.37 14.19
CA PRO A 73 15.44 0.90 14.16
C PRO A 73 14.33 0.38 13.24
N ILE A 74 13.21 1.09 13.16
CA ILE A 74 12.11 0.77 12.24
C ILE A 74 12.62 0.80 10.80
N TRP A 75 13.31 1.85 10.37
CA TRP A 75 13.83 1.95 9.01
C TRP A 75 14.97 0.97 8.74
N VAL A 76 15.83 0.70 9.72
CA VAL A 76 16.89 -0.32 9.59
C VAL A 76 16.31 -1.71 9.32
N SER A 77 15.15 -2.04 9.89
CA SER A 77 14.47 -3.32 9.65
C SER A 77 13.59 -3.33 8.40
N LEU A 78 12.93 -2.21 8.06
CA LEU A 78 12.04 -2.12 6.90
C LEU A 78 12.77 -1.94 5.57
N LEU A 79 13.91 -1.23 5.53
CA LEU A 79 14.63 -0.99 4.27
C LEU A 79 15.08 -2.29 3.59
N PRO A 80 15.68 -3.27 4.29
CA PRO A 80 16.03 -4.56 3.67
C PRO A 80 14.82 -5.29 3.11
N LEU A 81 13.66 -5.22 3.79
CA LEU A 81 12.42 -5.83 3.33
C LEU A 81 11.93 -5.17 2.03
N VAL A 82 11.87 -3.84 1.98
CA VAL A 82 11.44 -3.09 0.79
C VAL A 82 12.39 -3.32 -0.38
N VAL A 83 13.71 -3.28 -0.14
CA VAL A 83 14.72 -3.55 -1.16
C VAL A 83 14.57 -4.98 -1.70
N SER A 84 14.41 -5.97 -0.82
CA SER A 84 14.21 -7.37 -1.22
C SER A 84 12.93 -7.54 -2.03
N ALA A 85 11.83 -6.91 -1.62
CA ALA A 85 10.57 -6.93 -2.35
C ALA A 85 10.71 -6.33 -3.76
N VAL A 86 11.38 -5.18 -3.88
CA VAL A 86 11.66 -4.54 -5.19
C VAL A 86 12.51 -5.45 -6.07
N LEU A 87 13.56 -6.08 -5.52
CA LEU A 87 14.40 -7.01 -6.26
C LEU A 87 13.61 -8.23 -6.74
N VAL A 88 12.78 -8.84 -5.89
CA VAL A 88 11.93 -9.97 -6.25
C VAL A 88 10.93 -9.58 -7.34
N LEU A 89 10.25 -8.43 -7.21
CA LEU A 89 9.34 -7.93 -8.24
C LEU A 89 10.07 -7.66 -9.56
N ARG A 90 11.28 -7.08 -9.50
CA ARG A 90 12.12 -6.86 -10.68
C ARG A 90 12.52 -8.17 -11.36
N LEU A 91 12.82 -9.23 -10.59
CA LEU A 91 13.10 -10.56 -11.14
C LEU A 91 11.86 -11.15 -11.83
N ILE A 92 10.68 -11.04 -11.21
CA ILE A 92 9.40 -11.49 -11.79
C ILE A 92 9.10 -10.75 -13.11
N LEU A 93 9.32 -9.43 -13.14
CA LEU A 93 9.08 -8.57 -14.30
C LEU A 93 10.09 -8.81 -15.44
N ARG A 94 11.34 -9.13 -15.12
CA ARG A 94 12.40 -9.36 -16.12
C ARG A 94 12.34 -10.74 -16.77
N ARG A 95 11.66 -11.71 -16.15
CA ARG A 95 11.54 -13.06 -16.68
C ARG A 95 10.68 -13.02 -17.96
N ARG A 96 11.18 -13.61 -19.06
CA ARG A 96 10.48 -13.66 -20.35
C ARG A 96 9.05 -14.19 -20.17
N PRO A 97 8.02 -13.59 -20.80
CA PRO A 97 6.66 -14.12 -20.75
C PRO A 97 6.63 -15.55 -21.31
N SER A 98 6.01 -16.46 -20.57
CA SER A 98 5.66 -17.80 -21.07
C SER A 98 4.26 -17.73 -21.67
N ASP A 99 4.01 -18.52 -22.72
CA ASP A 99 2.66 -18.70 -23.28
C ASP A 99 1.79 -19.62 -22.42
N ASP A 100 2.37 -20.21 -21.36
CA ASP A 100 1.65 -21.02 -20.37
C ASP A 100 0.80 -20.14 -19.44
N PRO A 101 -0.55 -20.30 -19.42
CA PRO A 101 -1.43 -19.53 -18.54
C PRO A 101 -1.14 -19.77 -17.05
N GLN A 102 -0.57 -20.92 -16.67
CA GLN A 102 -0.21 -21.20 -15.28
C GLN A 102 0.94 -20.33 -14.80
N ASP A 103 1.92 -20.02 -15.65
CA ASP A 103 3.05 -19.14 -15.30
C ASP A 103 2.57 -17.72 -14.98
N ILE A 104 1.56 -17.22 -15.70
CA ILE A 104 0.96 -15.90 -15.46
C ILE A 104 0.28 -15.84 -14.09
N LEU A 105 -0.49 -16.87 -13.73
CA LEU A 105 -1.16 -16.96 -12.44
C LEU A 105 -0.17 -17.06 -11.28
N LEU A 106 0.90 -17.84 -11.45
CA LEU A 106 1.97 -17.97 -10.45
C LEU A 106 2.70 -16.63 -10.22
N ARG A 107 2.99 -15.88 -11.28
CA ARG A 107 3.60 -14.55 -11.17
C ARG A 107 2.70 -13.57 -10.41
N ARG A 108 1.40 -13.53 -10.74
CA ARG A 108 0.41 -12.71 -10.04
C ARG A 108 0.28 -13.09 -8.58
N ARG A 109 0.23 -14.39 -8.27
CA ARG A 109 0.17 -14.91 -6.89
C ARG A 109 1.41 -14.49 -6.10
N SER A 110 2.59 -14.70 -6.68
CA SER A 110 3.88 -14.37 -6.07
C SER A 110 4.01 -12.86 -5.81
N SER A 111 3.72 -12.01 -6.81
CA SER A 111 3.79 -10.55 -6.65
C SER A 111 2.79 -10.04 -5.62
N THR A 112 1.58 -10.60 -5.57
CA THR A 112 0.55 -10.23 -4.59
C THR A 112 1.00 -10.55 -3.17
N SER A 113 1.60 -11.74 -2.96
CA SER A 113 2.12 -12.14 -1.64
C SER A 113 3.29 -11.24 -1.20
N VAL A 114 4.22 -10.92 -2.11
CA VAL A 114 5.35 -10.00 -1.84
C VAL A 114 4.87 -8.60 -1.47
N LEU A 115 3.93 -8.03 -2.24
CA LEU A 115 3.35 -6.73 -1.94
C LEU A 115 2.55 -6.78 -0.61
N GLY A 116 1.86 -7.89 -0.35
CA GLY A 116 1.13 -8.13 0.89
C GLY A 116 2.04 -8.11 2.12
N ALA A 117 3.23 -8.71 2.02
CA ALA A 117 4.22 -8.70 3.10
C ALA A 117 4.71 -7.27 3.40
N VAL A 118 4.92 -6.44 2.36
CA VAL A 118 5.28 -5.02 2.53
C VAL A 118 4.15 -4.25 3.20
N VAL A 119 2.91 -4.42 2.73
CA VAL A 119 1.71 -3.79 3.34
C VAL A 119 1.60 -4.18 4.81
N LEU A 120 1.72 -5.47 5.11
CA LEU A 120 1.59 -6.00 6.47
C LEU A 120 2.67 -5.45 7.41
N ALA A 121 3.92 -5.43 6.97
CA ALA A 121 5.03 -4.89 7.75
C ALA A 121 4.86 -3.37 8.00
N CYS A 122 4.45 -2.62 6.98
CA CYS A 122 4.17 -1.19 7.12
C CYS A 122 3.01 -0.97 8.10
N ALA A 123 1.93 -1.74 7.99
CA ALA A 123 0.74 -1.64 8.83
C ALA A 123 1.06 -1.97 10.31
N LEU A 124 1.78 -3.06 10.58
CA LEU A 124 2.23 -3.46 11.91
C LEU A 124 3.09 -2.40 12.59
N THR A 125 3.81 -1.60 11.81
CA THR A 125 4.64 -0.49 12.30
C THR A 125 3.81 0.78 12.48
N LEU A 126 2.94 1.07 11.51
CA LEU A 126 2.17 2.30 11.45
C LEU A 126 1.17 2.41 12.61
N VAL A 127 0.49 1.32 12.96
CA VAL A 127 -0.51 1.29 14.06
C VAL A 127 0.09 1.74 15.40
N PRO A 128 1.16 1.12 15.93
CA PRO A 128 1.73 1.53 17.21
C PRO A 128 2.37 2.92 17.15
N VAL A 129 3.06 3.27 16.06
CA VAL A 129 3.70 4.60 15.92
C VAL A 129 2.65 5.71 15.90
N ALA A 130 1.66 5.61 15.02
CA ALA A 130 0.61 6.60 14.87
C ALA A 130 -0.29 6.65 16.12
N GLY A 131 -0.64 5.49 16.69
CA GLY A 131 -1.43 5.41 17.93
C GLY A 131 -0.73 6.09 19.11
N LEU A 132 0.56 5.81 19.31
CA LEU A 132 1.34 6.43 20.38
C LEU A 132 1.47 7.95 20.16
N MET A 133 1.64 8.39 18.91
CA MET A 133 1.65 9.81 18.56
C MET A 133 0.31 10.49 18.88
N VAL A 134 -0.83 9.89 18.51
CA VAL A 134 -2.17 10.40 18.84
C VAL A 134 -2.37 10.51 20.35
N MET A 135 -2.07 9.44 21.10
CA MET A 135 -2.21 9.44 22.56
C MET A 135 -1.42 10.56 23.23
N ARG A 136 -0.18 10.79 22.77
CA ARG A 136 0.71 11.81 23.36
C ARG A 136 0.28 13.23 23.00
N LEU A 137 -0.06 13.48 21.74
CA LEU A 137 -0.52 14.79 21.28
C LEU A 137 -1.88 15.18 21.90
N ALA A 138 -2.76 14.21 22.14
CA ALA A 138 -4.02 14.45 22.84
C ALA A 138 -3.81 14.80 24.33
N SER A 139 -2.80 14.20 24.98
CA SER A 139 -2.49 14.45 26.40
C SER A 139 -1.75 15.78 26.65
N ALA A 140 -1.14 16.35 25.61
CA ALA A 140 -0.33 17.56 25.71
C ALA A 140 -0.54 18.41 24.44
N PRO A 141 -1.71 19.05 24.27
CA PRO A 141 -1.95 19.90 23.11
C PRO A 141 -0.95 21.07 23.10
N GLY A 142 -0.69 21.66 21.95
CA GLY A 142 0.34 22.69 21.80
C GLY A 142 0.35 23.29 20.40
N GLN A 143 1.19 24.29 20.18
CA GLN A 143 1.36 24.82 18.82
C GLN A 143 1.89 23.71 17.89
N GLY A 144 1.22 23.51 16.76
CA GLY A 144 1.57 22.46 15.77
C GLY A 144 1.00 21.06 16.06
N THR A 145 0.34 20.82 17.20
CA THR A 145 -0.26 19.50 17.49
C THR A 145 -1.46 19.18 16.60
N GLY A 146 -2.21 20.19 16.13
CA GLY A 146 -3.39 20.00 15.29
C GLY A 146 -3.08 19.31 13.96
N LEU A 147 -2.08 19.80 13.21
CA LEU A 147 -1.64 19.16 11.96
C LEU A 147 -1.11 17.75 12.20
N ALA A 148 -0.32 17.59 13.26
CA ALA A 148 0.26 16.32 13.65
C ALA A 148 -0.81 15.27 13.98
N LEU A 149 -1.88 15.67 14.67
CA LEU A 149 -3.02 14.82 15.00
C LEU A 149 -3.87 14.51 13.77
N ALA A 150 -4.07 15.48 12.89
CA ALA A 150 -4.76 15.32 11.61
C ALA A 150 -4.02 14.37 10.64
N LEU A 151 -2.72 14.15 10.82
CA LEU A 151 -1.95 13.15 10.07
C LEU A 151 -1.88 11.80 10.79
N ALA A 152 -1.62 11.80 12.10
CA ALA A 152 -1.46 10.58 12.88
C ALA A 152 -2.78 9.79 13.02
N GLY A 153 -3.91 10.47 13.20
CA GLY A 153 -5.23 9.82 13.29
C GLY A 153 -5.58 9.00 12.05
N PRO A 154 -5.63 9.62 10.85
CA PRO A 154 -5.82 8.88 9.60
C PRO A 154 -4.73 7.86 9.34
N GLY A 155 -3.47 8.14 9.71
CA GLY A 155 -2.37 7.17 9.60
C GLY A 155 -2.63 5.88 10.39
N ALA A 156 -3.12 6.00 11.63
CA ALA A 156 -3.49 4.84 12.45
C ALA A 156 -4.64 4.05 11.81
N LEU A 157 -5.65 4.73 11.26
CA LEU A 157 -6.76 4.09 10.55
C LEU A 157 -6.30 3.36 9.29
N VAL A 158 -5.43 3.98 8.50
CA VAL A 158 -4.81 3.34 7.33
C VAL A 158 -4.07 2.08 7.76
N GLY A 159 -3.28 2.14 8.83
CA GLY A 159 -2.60 0.96 9.39
C GLY A 159 -3.57 -0.15 9.80
N LEU A 160 -4.64 0.19 10.52
CA LEU A 160 -5.66 -0.77 10.96
C LEU A 160 -6.40 -1.44 9.79
N LEU A 161 -6.71 -0.68 8.74
CA LEU A 161 -7.35 -1.22 7.53
C LEU A 161 -6.37 -2.01 6.65
N ALA A 162 -5.10 -1.62 6.64
CA ALA A 162 -4.05 -2.29 5.87
C ALA A 162 -3.63 -3.63 6.46
N LEU A 163 -3.75 -3.83 7.79
CA LEU A 163 -3.44 -5.11 8.45
C LEU A 163 -4.20 -6.31 7.85
N PRO A 164 -5.55 -6.34 7.84
CA PRO A 164 -6.29 -7.47 7.28
C PRO A 164 -6.07 -7.60 5.76
N ALA A 165 -5.88 -6.48 5.05
CA ALA A 165 -5.59 -6.51 3.62
C ALA A 165 -4.22 -7.15 3.32
N GLY A 166 -3.16 -6.71 4.00
CA GLY A 166 -1.83 -7.28 3.89
C GLY A 166 -1.80 -8.77 4.29
N LEU A 167 -2.48 -9.12 5.38
CA LEU A 167 -2.62 -10.51 5.81
C LEU A 167 -3.32 -11.36 4.75
N ALA A 168 -4.44 -10.89 4.20
CA ALA A 168 -5.16 -11.60 3.14
C ALA A 168 -4.32 -11.75 1.86
N MET A 169 -3.52 -10.75 1.50
CA MET A 169 -2.60 -10.82 0.36
C MET A 169 -1.47 -11.84 0.57
N VAL A 170 -0.99 -12.00 1.80
CA VAL A 170 0.06 -12.98 2.15
C VAL A 170 -0.51 -14.40 2.21
N VAL A 171 -1.65 -14.60 2.89
CA VAL A 171 -2.23 -15.93 3.18
C VAL A 171 -3.06 -16.45 2.00
N PHE A 172 -3.83 -15.58 1.34
CA PHE A 172 -4.74 -15.93 0.24
C PHE A 172 -4.43 -15.12 -1.04
N PRO A 173 -3.18 -15.11 -1.54
CA PRO A 173 -2.79 -14.29 -2.69
C PRO A 173 -3.61 -14.58 -3.95
N GLU A 174 -4.07 -15.83 -4.13
CA GLU A 174 -4.88 -16.22 -5.28
C GLU A 174 -6.25 -15.56 -5.30
N VAL A 175 -6.91 -15.45 -4.15
CA VAL A 175 -8.25 -14.86 -4.02
C VAL A 175 -8.18 -13.37 -4.34
N VAL A 176 -7.14 -12.69 -3.85
CA VAL A 176 -6.94 -11.26 -4.06
C VAL A 176 -6.53 -10.96 -5.51
N ALA A 177 -5.64 -11.78 -6.08
CA ALA A 177 -5.21 -11.63 -7.46
C ALA A 177 -6.36 -11.82 -8.47
N ARG A 178 -7.28 -12.76 -8.22
CA ARG A 178 -8.45 -13.00 -9.08
C ARG A 178 -9.43 -11.84 -9.06
N ARG A 179 -9.73 -11.26 -7.89
CA ARG A 179 -10.65 -10.11 -7.77
C ARG A 179 -10.13 -8.86 -8.45
N SER A 180 -8.81 -8.67 -8.45
CA SER A 180 -8.17 -7.51 -9.09
C SER A 180 -8.21 -7.60 -10.62
N GLY A 181 -8.29 -8.81 -11.19
CA GLY A 181 -8.37 -9.03 -12.64
C GLY A 181 -9.79 -9.01 -13.22
N ALA A 182 -10.83 -9.06 -12.40
CA ALA A 182 -12.22 -9.05 -12.86
C ALA A 182 -12.73 -7.65 -13.26
N ALA A 183 -11.96 -6.59 -12.97
CA ALA A 183 -12.26 -5.23 -13.39
C ALA A 183 -11.95 -4.98 -14.88
N ASP A 184 -11.11 -5.83 -15.49
CA ASP A 184 -10.96 -5.92 -16.94
C ASP A 184 -12.14 -6.76 -17.47
N GLY A 185 -13.30 -6.13 -17.62
CA GLY A 185 -14.55 -6.78 -17.99
C GLY A 185 -14.45 -7.62 -19.28
N PRO A 186 -15.39 -8.55 -19.52
CA PRO A 186 -15.47 -9.25 -20.80
C PRO A 186 -15.57 -8.20 -21.91
N VAL A 187 -14.64 -8.23 -22.87
CA VAL A 187 -14.78 -7.48 -24.12
C VAL A 187 -16.15 -7.85 -24.66
N PRO A 188 -17.08 -6.88 -24.86
CA PRO A 188 -18.36 -7.20 -25.46
C PRO A 188 -18.06 -7.88 -26.78
N GLU A 189 -18.46 -9.15 -26.87
CA GLU A 189 -18.47 -9.89 -28.11
C GLU A 189 -19.39 -9.10 -29.04
N ILE A 190 -18.79 -8.21 -29.84
CA ILE A 190 -19.48 -7.57 -30.95
C ILE A 190 -19.80 -8.73 -31.85
N ALA A 191 -21.03 -9.24 -31.68
CA ALA A 191 -21.64 -10.20 -32.54
C ALA A 191 -21.63 -9.58 -33.94
N VAL A 192 -20.59 -9.89 -34.70
CA VAL A 192 -20.64 -9.88 -36.16
C VAL A 192 -21.53 -11.06 -36.52
N ARG A 193 -22.83 -10.92 -36.21
CA ARG A 193 -23.91 -11.61 -36.89
C ARG A 193 -23.81 -11.12 -38.33
N GLY A 194 -23.02 -11.84 -39.12
CA GLY A 194 -23.11 -11.77 -40.57
C GLY A 194 -24.56 -12.03 -40.94
N HIS A 195 -25.27 -10.96 -41.29
CA HIS A 195 -26.43 -11.08 -42.15
C HIS A 195 -25.95 -11.77 -43.43
N GLY A 196 -26.50 -12.95 -43.70
CA GLY A 196 -26.45 -13.53 -45.04
C GLY A 196 -27.12 -12.61 -46.06
N PRO A 197 -27.04 -12.95 -47.35
CA PRO A 197 -28.15 -13.76 -47.84
C PRO A 197 -27.78 -14.85 -48.86
N ALA A 198 -28.58 -15.92 -48.77
CA ALA A 198 -29.29 -16.62 -49.84
C ALA A 198 -28.54 -17.14 -51.10
N ALA A 199 -28.65 -18.47 -51.25
CA ALA A 199 -29.19 -19.18 -52.43
C ALA A 199 -28.51 -19.03 -53.80
N ALA A 200 -27.94 -20.14 -54.26
CA ALA A 200 -28.06 -20.67 -55.63
C ALA A 200 -27.79 -22.18 -55.55
N GLN A 201 -28.80 -23.06 -55.47
CA GLN A 201 -29.42 -23.74 -56.61
C GLN A 201 -28.48 -23.89 -57.83
N GLY A 202 -28.06 -25.13 -58.09
CA GLY A 202 -27.27 -25.50 -59.27
C GLY A 202 -27.24 -27.01 -59.43
N THR A 203 -28.30 -27.53 -60.05
CA THR A 203 -28.44 -28.90 -60.57
C THR A 203 -27.32 -29.26 -61.55
N ARG A 204 -26.69 -30.42 -61.36
CA ARG A 204 -26.62 -31.55 -62.32
C ARG A 204 -25.82 -32.70 -61.73
#